data_AF-A0A957R405-F1
#
_entry.id   AF-A0A957R405-F1
#
_cell.length_a   1.000
_cell.length_b   1.000
_cell.length_c   1.000
_cell.angle_alpha   90.00
_cell.angle_beta   90.00
_cell.angle_gamma   90.00
#
_symmetry.space_group_name_H-M   'P 1'
#
loop_
_entity.id
_entity.type
_entity.pdbx_description
1 polymer ?
#
loop_
_entity_poly.entity_id
_entity_poly.type
_entity_poly.pdbx_seq_one_letter_code
_entity_poly.pdbx_strand_id
1 'polypeptide(L)'
;MNDWITLTEKPAAKEIYMIAGWRQWADAGAISSLLPEYLIELTDARKIGEFSPAGFYLFQIPGTHHLLRPVIKLEDGYRQSFELP
;
A
#
# COMPACT_ATOMS: atom_id res chain seq x y z
N MET A 1 -3.33 -8.01 -21.76
CA MET A 1 -4.33 -7.48 -20.82
C MET A 1 -3.64 -7.51 -19.47
N ASN A 2 -3.46 -6.37 -18.79
CA ASN A 2 -2.64 -6.35 -17.58
C ASN A 2 -3.46 -6.85 -16.39
N ASP A 3 -2.99 -7.90 -15.72
CA ASP A 3 -3.55 -8.41 -14.47
C ASP A 3 -3.08 -7.52 -13.31
N TRP A 4 -3.67 -6.31 -13.22
CA TRP A 4 -3.34 -5.33 -12.18
C TRP A 4 -3.81 -5.74 -10.79
N ILE A 5 -4.75 -6.69 -10.70
CA ILE A 5 -5.36 -7.15 -9.46
C ILE A 5 -5.42 -8.67 -9.47
N THR A 6 -4.96 -9.29 -8.40
CA THR A 6 -5.15 -10.71 -8.13
C THR A 6 -6.07 -10.85 -6.92
N LEU A 7 -7.25 -11.45 -7.11
CA LEU A 7 -8.19 -11.75 -6.02
C LEU A 7 -8.19 -13.26 -5.76
N THR A 8 -7.95 -13.66 -4.52
CA THR A 8 -8.05 -15.05 -4.05
C THR A 8 -9.45 -15.40 -3.56
N GLU A 9 -10.20 -14.40 -3.08
CA GLU A 9 -11.57 -14.54 -2.57
C GLU A 9 -12.41 -13.34 -3.05
N LYS A 10 -13.70 -13.56 -3.27
CA LYS A 10 -14.69 -12.49 -3.48
C LYS A 10 -15.72 -12.56 -2.34
N PRO A 11 -15.82 -11.53 -1.50
CA PRO A 11 -16.79 -11.53 -0.41
C PRO A 11 -18.22 -11.52 -0.95
N ALA A 12 -19.09 -12.28 -0.31
CA ALA A 12 -20.53 -12.30 -0.61
C ALA A 12 -21.28 -11.65 0.56
N ALA A 13 -21.96 -10.54 0.27
CA ALA A 13 -22.83 -9.85 1.21
C ALA A 13 -23.99 -9.21 0.45
N LYS A 14 -25.09 -8.89 1.16
CA LYS A 14 -26.22 -8.16 0.59
C LYS A 14 -25.81 -6.77 0.12
N GLU A 15 -24.94 -6.13 0.89
CA GLU A 15 -24.33 -4.82 0.61
C GLU A 15 -22.84 -4.93 0.92
N ILE A 16 -21.99 -4.32 0.08
CA ILE A 16 -20.54 -4.31 0.24
C ILE A 16 -20.07 -2.86 0.24
N TYR A 17 -19.32 -2.47 1.25
CA TYR A 17 -18.65 -1.17 1.36
C TYR A 17 -17.15 -1.37 1.40
N MET A 18 -16.41 -0.46 0.75
CA MET A 18 -14.95 -0.46 0.75
C MET A 18 -14.46 0.79 1.49
N ILE A 19 -13.61 0.58 2.49
CA ILE A 19 -12.84 1.64 3.14
C ILE A 19 -11.44 1.57 2.54
N ALA A 20 -10.97 2.67 1.98
CA ALA A 20 -9.67 2.77 1.35
C ALA A 20 -8.93 4.01 1.85
N GLY A 21 -7.62 3.85 2.03
CA GLY A 21 -6.70 4.88 2.48
C GLY A 21 -5.44 4.84 1.65
N TRP A 22 -4.89 6.02 1.35
CA TRP A 22 -3.63 6.16 0.63
C TRP A 22 -2.69 7.01 1.45
N ARG A 23 -1.41 6.63 1.48
CA ARG A 23 -0.36 7.50 1.98
C ARG A 23 -0.25 8.72 1.06
N GLN A 24 0.28 9.83 1.57
CA GLN A 24 0.56 11.09 0.86
C GLN A 24 -0.57 12.13 0.85
N TRP A 25 -1.27 12.31 -0.28
CA TRP A 25 -2.18 13.43 -0.47
C TRP A 25 -3.38 13.29 0.47
N ALA A 26 -3.63 14.33 1.27
CA ALA A 26 -4.72 14.41 2.23
C ALA A 26 -4.64 13.30 3.31
N ASP A 27 -3.42 13.07 3.80
CA ASP A 27 -3.12 12.12 4.87
C ASP A 27 -2.38 12.81 6.05
N ALA A 28 -2.93 13.94 6.48
CA ALA A 28 -2.35 14.71 7.59
C ALA A 28 -2.42 13.89 8.90
N GLY A 29 -1.26 13.67 9.52
CA GLY A 29 -1.17 12.82 10.72
C GLY A 29 -1.38 11.33 10.46
N ALA A 30 -1.25 10.89 9.20
CA ALA A 30 -1.43 9.50 8.78
C ALA A 30 -2.84 8.92 9.05
N ILE A 31 -3.84 9.77 9.23
CA ILE A 31 -5.19 9.35 9.62
C ILE A 31 -5.88 8.56 8.51
N SER A 32 -5.77 8.99 7.25
CA SER A 32 -6.48 8.34 6.15
C SER A 32 -5.76 7.06 5.72
N SER A 33 -4.42 7.01 5.79
CA SER A 33 -3.66 5.81 5.46
C SER A 33 -3.65 4.75 6.56
N LEU A 34 -3.63 5.13 7.84
CA LEU A 34 -3.59 4.17 8.95
C LEU A 34 -4.97 3.70 9.42
N LEU A 35 -6.07 4.40 9.07
CA LEU A 35 -7.41 3.93 9.42
C LEU A 35 -7.70 2.53 8.86
N PRO A 36 -7.42 2.19 7.58
CA PRO A 36 -7.53 0.82 7.10
C PRO A 36 -6.68 -0.18 7.88
N GLU A 37 -5.41 0.15 8.16
CA GLU A 37 -4.51 -0.72 8.94
C GLU A 37 -5.08 -1.00 10.34
N TYR A 38 -5.54 0.05 11.04
CA TYR A 38 -6.21 -0.06 12.33
C TYR A 38 -7.48 -0.93 12.30
N LEU A 39 -8.31 -0.77 11.27
CA LEU A 39 -9.53 -1.58 11.12
C LEU A 39 -9.21 -3.04 10.81
N ILE A 40 -8.14 -3.33 10.06
CA ILE A 40 -7.68 -4.69 9.80
C ILE A 40 -7.30 -5.36 11.13
N GLU A 41 -6.50 -4.71 11.96
CA GLU A 41 -6.10 -5.22 13.27
C GLU A 41 -7.29 -5.38 14.22
N LEU A 42 -8.18 -4.38 14.27
CA LEU A 42 -9.35 -4.38 15.16
C LEU A 42 -10.36 -5.48 14.82
N THR A 43 -10.50 -5.83 13.54
CA THR A 43 -11.54 -6.74 13.05
C THR A 43 -11.04 -8.11 12.63
N ASP A 44 -9.72 -8.36 12.73
CA ASP A 44 -9.05 -9.55 12.20
C ASP A 44 -9.40 -9.78 10.72
N ALA A 45 -9.29 -8.71 9.92
CA ALA A 45 -9.69 -8.73 8.53
C ALA A 45 -8.84 -9.70 7.71
N ARG A 46 -9.48 -10.42 6.78
CA ARG A 46 -8.83 -11.43 5.93
C ARG A 46 -8.37 -10.82 4.61
N LYS A 47 -7.12 -11.08 4.20
CA LYS A 47 -6.60 -10.66 2.88
C LYS A 47 -7.31 -11.44 1.77
N ILE A 48 -7.97 -10.72 0.85
CA ILE A 48 -8.71 -11.32 -0.29
C ILE A 48 -8.03 -11.11 -1.64
N GLY A 49 -6.91 -10.38 -1.69
CA GLY A 49 -6.19 -10.10 -2.92
C GLY A 49 -5.12 -9.03 -2.77
N GLU A 50 -4.54 -8.64 -3.89
CA GLU A 50 -3.48 -7.63 -3.99
C GLU A 50 -3.46 -6.94 -5.36
N PHE A 51 -2.91 -5.72 -5.38
CA PHE A 51 -2.60 -4.99 -6.60
C PHE A 51 -1.17 -5.24 -7.04
N SER A 52 -0.93 -5.36 -8.34
CA SER A 52 0.42 -5.35 -8.89
C SER A 52 1.04 -3.96 -8.71
N PRO A 53 2.22 -3.83 -8.10
CA PRO A 53 2.89 -2.54 -7.94
C PRO A 53 3.50 -2.04 -9.26
N ALA A 54 3.58 -2.89 -10.28
CA ALA A 54 4.26 -2.55 -11.53
C ALA A 54 3.46 -1.51 -12.35
N GLY A 55 4.11 -0.39 -12.68
CA GLY A 55 3.58 0.62 -13.59
C GLY A 55 2.80 1.76 -12.94
N PHE A 56 2.68 1.80 -11.60
CA PHE A 56 1.89 2.82 -10.89
C PHE A 56 2.71 3.80 -10.05
N TYR A 57 4.01 3.54 -9.86
CA TYR A 57 4.88 4.38 -9.03
C TYR A 57 5.81 5.25 -9.87
N LEU A 58 5.85 6.53 -9.53
CA LEU A 58 6.80 7.50 -10.07
C LEU A 58 7.92 7.73 -9.05
N PHE A 59 9.02 6.99 -9.19
CA PHE A 59 10.12 7.01 -8.21
C PHE A 59 10.93 8.32 -8.18
N GLN A 60 10.81 9.15 -9.22
CA GLN A 60 11.55 10.40 -9.38
C GLN A 60 10.62 11.55 -9.74
N ILE A 61 10.01 12.16 -8.72
CA ILE A 61 9.30 13.42 -8.85
C ILE A 61 10.06 14.50 -8.04
N PRO A 62 10.34 15.68 -8.63
CA PRO A 62 10.94 16.79 -7.91
C PRO A 62 10.13 17.17 -6.66
N GLY A 63 10.80 17.35 -5.52
CA GLY A 63 10.16 17.76 -4.26
C GLY A 63 9.50 16.65 -3.43
N THR A 64 9.27 15.44 -3.97
CA THR A 64 8.60 14.34 -3.25
C THR A 64 9.53 13.13 -3.00
N HIS A 65 10.84 13.37 -2.98
CA HIS A 65 11.87 12.33 -2.87
C HIS A 65 11.80 11.50 -1.57
N HIS A 66 11.26 12.04 -0.49
CA HIS A 66 11.05 11.33 0.78
C HIS A 66 9.77 10.47 0.78
N LEU A 67 8.96 10.58 -0.27
CA LEU A 67 7.61 10.02 -0.31
C LEU A 67 7.47 8.86 -1.30
N LEU A 68 8.21 8.90 -2.41
CA LEU A 68 8.03 7.97 -3.53
C LEU A 68 9.27 7.13 -3.85
N ARG A 69 10.40 7.38 -3.19
CA ARG A 69 11.61 6.58 -3.42
C ARG A 69 11.54 5.28 -2.63
N PRO A 70 11.89 4.14 -3.24
CA PRO A 70 12.05 2.89 -2.50
C PRO A 70 13.05 3.06 -1.35
N VAL A 71 12.75 2.44 -0.22
CA VAL A 71 13.62 2.43 0.94
C VAL A 71 14.55 1.23 0.86
N ILE A 72 15.84 1.44 1.15
CA ILE A 72 16.80 0.35 1.28
C ILE A 72 17.41 0.35 2.67
N LYS A 73 17.62 -0.84 3.21
CA LYS A 73 18.44 -1.04 4.40
C LYS A 73 19.84 -1.48 3.97
N LEU A 74 20.87 -0.82 4.50
CA LEU A 74 22.27 -1.17 4.30
C LEU A 74 22.88 -1.64 5.63
N GLU A 75 23.73 -2.67 5.56
CA GLU A 75 24.52 -3.16 6.69
C GLU A 75 25.88 -3.59 6.15
N ASP A 76 26.96 -3.06 6.74
CA ASP A 76 28.35 -3.22 6.28
C ASP A 76 28.57 -2.93 4.79
N GLY A 77 27.83 -1.96 4.25
CA GLY A 77 27.88 -1.58 2.84
C GLY A 77 27.07 -2.48 1.90
N TYR A 78 26.40 -3.51 2.41
CA TYR A 78 25.56 -4.42 1.63
C TYR A 78 24.07 -4.14 1.83
N ARG A 79 23.29 -4.31 0.76
CA ARG A 79 21.84 -4.17 0.81
C ARG A 79 21.18 -5.36 1.50
N GLN A 80 20.49 -5.09 2.60
CA GLN A 80 19.72 -6.06 3.39
C GLN A 80 18.24 -6.13 2.98
N SER A 81 17.61 -4.98 2.70
CA SER A 81 16.22 -4.94 2.23
C SER A 81 16.01 -3.91 1.12
N PHE A 82 14.93 -4.10 0.38
CA PHE A 82 14.42 -3.20 -0.65
C PHE A 82 12.90 -3.17 -0.54
N GLU A 83 12.35 -2.03 -0.17
CA GLU A 83 10.93 -1.83 0.09
C GLU A 83 10.38 -0.80 -0.89
N LEU A 84 9.35 -1.19 -1.64
CA LEU A 84 8.60 -0.27 -2.49
C LEU A 84 7.68 0.63 -1.63
N PRO A 85 7.35 1.85 -2.09
CA PRO A 85 6.47 2.77 -1.37
C PRO A 85 5.04 2.24 -1.14
#